data_AF-A0A1G5LPK5-F1
#
_entry.id   AF-A0A1G5LPK5-F1
#
_cell.length_a   1.000
_cell.length_b   1.000
_cell.length_c   1.000
_cell.angle_alpha   90.00
_cell.angle_beta   90.00
_cell.angle_gamma   90.00
#
_symmetry.space_group_name_H-M   'P 1'
#
loop_
_entity.id
_entity.type
_entity.pdbx_description
1 polymer ?
#
loop_
_entity_poly.entity_id
_entity_poly.type
_entity_poly.pdbx_seq_one_letter_code
_entity_poly.pdbx_strand_id
1 'polypeptide(L)'
;MFWNIDWSVAKWGLPGAPLGGFLGAALFTTAPAEWLQIVVGLFLVSTVLQYRFGQKERTFDVAKWWFLPAELITGFLDGLIRAVGPVMNTLYLNAGVTKERMVGTKTAVSLPTHLVKIGTYATLGAMSGQLWLFGLAAGAGALASNWLAKRLLKNMPELRFRAIVVGFMALSGIVMIWQQRDILIRFVG
;
A
#
# COMPACT_ATOMS: atom_id res chain seq x y z
N MET A 1 -19.46 13.43 3.92
CA MET A 1 -19.44 11.96 4.09
C MET A 1 -18.11 11.42 4.66
N PHE A 2 -16.99 12.15 4.62
CA PHE A 2 -15.67 11.70 5.14
C PHE A 2 -15.35 12.06 6.61
N TRP A 3 -16.29 12.70 7.33
CA TRP A 3 -16.04 13.29 8.65
C TRP A 3 -16.32 12.36 9.84
N ASN A 4 -16.85 11.17 9.58
CA ASN A 4 -17.12 10.18 10.63
C ASN A 4 -15.85 9.36 10.87
N ILE A 5 -15.04 9.81 11.82
CA ILE A 5 -13.79 9.17 12.24
C ILE A 5 -14.04 8.43 13.56
N ASP A 6 -13.58 7.19 13.67
CA ASP A 6 -13.52 6.48 14.94
C ASP A 6 -12.21 6.80 15.66
N TRP A 7 -12.22 7.88 16.45
CA TRP A 7 -11.05 8.34 17.19
C TRP A 7 -10.53 7.34 18.22
N SER A 8 -11.38 6.40 18.67
CA SER A 8 -10.97 5.37 19.63
C SER A 8 -10.00 4.36 19.03
N VAL A 9 -10.05 4.20 17.70
CA VAL A 9 -9.12 3.41 16.89
C VAL A 9 -8.02 4.29 16.30
N ALA A 10 -8.37 5.45 15.74
CA ALA A 10 -7.40 6.36 15.10
C ALA A 10 -6.23 6.74 16.02
N LYS A 11 -6.50 6.97 17.31
CA LYS A 11 -5.45 7.33 18.29
C LYS A 11 -4.34 6.28 18.44
N TRP A 12 -4.65 5.01 18.18
CA TRP A 12 -3.67 3.92 18.21
C TRP A 12 -2.95 3.79 16.87
N GLY A 13 -3.64 4.04 15.75
CA GLY A 13 -3.03 4.02 14.42
C GLY A 13 -2.13 5.21 14.13
N LEU A 14 -2.43 6.40 14.64
CA LEU A 14 -1.70 7.65 14.42
C LEU A 14 -0.22 7.64 14.83
N PRO A 15 0.20 7.00 15.95
CA PRO A 15 1.63 6.85 16.23
C PRO A 15 2.25 5.70 15.42
N GLY A 16 1.51 4.61 15.17
CA GLY A 16 2.01 3.43 14.48
C GLY A 16 2.29 3.67 13.00
N ALA A 17 1.28 4.13 12.25
CA ALA A 17 1.36 4.25 10.79
C ALA A 17 2.48 5.20 10.31
N PRO A 18 2.61 6.43 10.83
CA PRO A 18 3.65 7.35 10.37
C PRO A 18 5.05 6.88 10.77
N LEU A 19 5.22 6.27 11.95
CA LEU A 19 6.49 5.67 12.35
C LEU A 19 6.88 4.52 11.42
N GLY A 20 5.94 3.61 11.14
CA GLY A 20 6.12 2.56 10.15
C GLY A 20 6.47 3.12 8.78
N GLY A 21 5.70 4.10 8.31
CA GLY A 21 5.90 4.77 7.02
C GLY A 21 7.27 5.44 6.90
N PHE A 22 7.75 6.08 7.97
CA PHE A 22 9.10 6.61 8.06
C PHE A 22 10.14 5.50 7.91
N LEU A 23 10.06 4.44 8.71
CA LEU A 23 11.01 3.32 8.67
C LEU A 23 11.03 2.65 7.29
N GLY A 24 9.85 2.46 6.69
CA GLY A 24 9.72 1.86 5.37
C GLY A 24 10.27 2.75 4.26
N ALA A 25 10.00 4.06 4.31
CA ALA A 25 10.54 5.03 3.37
C ALA A 25 12.06 5.20 3.50
N ALA A 26 12.59 5.17 4.73
CA ALA A 26 14.02 5.21 4.99
C ALA A 26 14.72 3.98 4.43
N LEU A 27 14.15 2.78 4.65
CA LEU A 27 14.65 1.54 4.06
C LEU A 27 14.58 1.59 2.53
N PHE A 28 13.46 2.03 1.96
CA PHE A 28 13.31 2.20 0.51
C PHE A 28 14.40 3.11 -0.08
N THR A 29 14.75 4.19 0.62
CA THR A 29 15.73 5.18 0.14
C THR A 29 17.17 4.67 0.21
N THR A 30 17.47 3.78 1.17
CA THR A 30 18.83 3.29 1.43
C THR A 30 19.09 1.90 0.86
N ALA A 31 18.04 1.16 0.49
CA ALA A 31 18.15 -0.16 -0.09
C ALA A 31 18.72 -0.12 -1.52
N PRO A 32 19.50 -1.14 -1.93
CA PRO A 32 19.92 -1.28 -3.32
C PRO A 32 18.72 -1.41 -4.24
N ALA A 33 18.71 -0.63 -5.32
CA ALA A 33 17.57 -0.53 -6.24
C ALA A 33 17.21 -1.88 -6.88
N GLU A 34 18.20 -2.75 -7.06
CA GLU A 34 18.06 -4.06 -7.70
C GLU A 34 17.29 -5.03 -6.80
N TRP A 35 17.66 -5.10 -5.52
CA TRP A 35 16.94 -5.90 -4.54
C TRP A 35 15.53 -5.38 -4.29
N LEU A 36 15.37 -4.06 -4.25
CA LEU A 36 14.07 -3.43 -4.12
C LEU A 36 13.16 -3.79 -5.31
N GLN A 37 13.67 -3.76 -6.54
CA GLN A 37 12.92 -4.18 -7.73
C GLN A 37 12.55 -5.66 -7.70
N ILE A 38 13.43 -6.54 -7.22
CA ILE A 38 13.13 -7.96 -7.03
C ILE A 38 12.00 -8.13 -6.00
N VAL A 39 12.09 -7.47 -4.83
CA VAL A 39 11.08 -7.57 -3.77
C VAL A 39 9.72 -7.04 -4.24
N VAL A 40 9.68 -5.88 -4.90
CA VAL A 40 8.47 -5.31 -5.49
C VAL A 40 7.92 -6.25 -6.56
N GLY A 41 8.78 -6.81 -7.42
CA GLY A 41 8.37 -7.75 -8.46
C GLY A 41 7.77 -9.03 -7.90
N LEU A 42 8.40 -9.62 -6.89
CA LEU A 42 7.89 -10.80 -6.17
C LEU A 42 6.55 -10.49 -5.50
N PHE A 43 6.43 -9.33 -4.88
CA PHE A 43 5.17 -8.87 -4.30
C PHE A 43 4.06 -8.79 -5.36
N LEU A 44 4.34 -8.17 -6.51
CA LEU A 44 3.40 -8.06 -7.62
C LEU A 44 2.99 -9.43 -8.18
N VAL A 45 3.92 -10.38 -8.34
CA VAL A 45 3.61 -11.75 -8.76
C VAL A 45 2.77 -12.48 -7.72
N SER A 46 3.06 -12.29 -6.43
CA SER A 46 2.34 -12.94 -5.34
C SER A 46 0.86 -12.54 -5.26
N THR A 47 0.44 -11.45 -5.93
CA THR A 47 -0.97 -11.04 -5.99
C THR A 47 -1.88 -12.11 -6.57
N VAL A 48 -1.37 -12.96 -7.47
CA VAL A 48 -2.07 -14.14 -8.00
C VAL A 48 -2.48 -15.09 -6.87
N LEU A 49 -1.62 -15.24 -5.85
CA LEU A 49 -1.84 -16.11 -4.69
C LEU A 49 -2.67 -15.42 -3.60
N GLN A 50 -2.34 -14.16 -3.27
CA GLN A 50 -3.06 -13.36 -2.27
C GLN A 50 -4.56 -13.28 -2.60
N TYR A 51 -4.88 -13.24 -3.88
CA TYR A 51 -6.23 -13.11 -4.38
C TYR A 51 -7.12 -14.35 -4.10
N ARG A 52 -6.53 -15.54 -3.91
CA ARG A 52 -7.30 -16.76 -3.56
C ARG A 52 -7.80 -16.75 -2.12
N PHE A 53 -7.23 -15.90 -1.25
CA PHE A 53 -7.66 -15.77 0.13
C PHE A 53 -8.78 -14.73 0.24
N GLY A 54 -10.01 -15.21 0.08
CA GLY A 54 -11.23 -14.41 0.24
C GLY A 54 -11.40 -13.83 1.64
N GLN A 55 -12.13 -12.72 1.73
CA GLN A 55 -12.42 -12.04 3.00
C GLN A 55 -13.19 -12.97 3.93
N LYS A 56 -12.58 -13.37 5.04
CA LYS A 56 -13.31 -14.00 6.14
C LYS A 56 -14.07 -12.92 6.89
N GLU A 57 -15.37 -13.14 7.08
CA GLU A 57 -16.16 -12.38 8.03
C GLU A 57 -15.70 -12.64 9.47
N ARG A 58 -16.18 -11.79 10.38
CA ARG A 58 -15.69 -11.61 11.76
C ARG A 58 -15.24 -12.91 12.42
N THR A 59 -13.93 -13.02 12.62
CA THR A 59 -13.30 -14.25 13.12
C THR A 59 -12.91 -14.16 14.60
N PHE A 60 -12.78 -12.95 15.16
CA PHE A 60 -12.34 -12.73 16.53
C PHE A 60 -12.61 -11.29 17.00
N ASP A 61 -12.69 -11.07 18.31
CA ASP A 61 -12.74 -9.74 18.92
C ASP A 61 -11.37 -9.05 18.86
N VAL A 62 -11.35 -7.79 18.44
CA VAL A 62 -10.12 -6.99 18.32
C VAL A 62 -10.04 -5.94 19.41
N ALA A 63 -8.97 -5.98 20.18
CA ALA A 63 -8.64 -4.90 21.10
C ALA A 63 -8.13 -3.67 20.32
N LYS A 64 -8.60 -2.47 20.68
CA LYS A 64 -8.26 -1.22 19.98
C LYS A 64 -6.76 -0.91 19.98
N TRP A 65 -6.00 -1.39 20.97
CA TRP A 65 -4.56 -1.18 21.03
C TRP A 65 -3.81 -1.95 19.94
N TRP A 66 -4.39 -3.02 19.35
CA TRP A 66 -3.77 -3.78 18.25
C TRP A 66 -3.54 -2.93 17.01
N PHE A 67 -4.27 -1.83 16.86
CA PHE A 67 -4.05 -0.90 15.75
C PHE A 67 -2.69 -0.21 15.81
N LEU A 68 -2.04 -0.09 16.97
CA LEU A 68 -0.69 0.47 17.02
C LEU A 68 0.34 -0.43 16.32
N PRO A 69 0.54 -1.70 16.73
CA PRO A 69 1.48 -2.57 16.04
C PRO A 69 1.00 -2.93 14.63
N ALA A 70 -0.31 -3.08 14.41
CA ALA A 70 -0.83 -3.38 13.08
C ALA A 70 -0.55 -2.23 12.10
N GLU A 71 -0.87 -0.98 12.47
CA GLU A 71 -0.64 0.18 11.61
C GLU A 71 0.85 0.50 11.46
N LEU A 72 1.69 0.16 12.44
CA LEU A 72 3.15 0.24 12.30
C LEU A 72 3.65 -0.72 11.20
N ILE A 73 3.23 -1.98 11.25
CA ILE A 73 3.61 -2.98 10.24
C ILE A 73 3.06 -2.57 8.87
N THR A 74 1.81 -2.13 8.79
CA THR A 74 1.21 -1.74 7.51
C THR A 74 1.81 -0.46 6.96
N GLY A 75 2.13 0.52 7.81
CA GLY A 75 2.84 1.73 7.43
C GLY A 75 4.24 1.41 6.89
N PHE A 76 4.96 0.50 7.54
CA PHE A 76 6.27 0.03 7.08
C PHE A 76 6.17 -0.63 5.70
N LEU A 77 5.27 -1.59 5.53
CA LEU A 77 5.05 -2.26 4.26
C LEU A 77 4.54 -1.30 3.18
N ASP A 78 3.74 -0.29 3.55
CA ASP A 78 3.30 0.76 2.65
C ASP A 78 4.45 1.66 2.20
N GLY A 79 5.45 1.88 3.07
CA GLY A 79 6.71 2.52 2.74
C GLY A 79 7.47 1.81 1.61
N LEU A 80 7.52 0.46 1.64
CA LEU A 80 8.27 -0.33 0.67
C LEU A 80 7.49 -0.69 -0.61
N ILE A 81 6.33 -1.32 -0.46
CA ILE A 81 5.66 -2.10 -1.53
C ILE A 81 4.15 -1.82 -1.65
N ARG A 82 3.58 -0.93 -0.82
CA ARG A 82 2.17 -0.50 -0.86
C ARG A 82 1.20 -1.69 -0.81
N ALA A 83 1.09 -2.37 0.34
CA ALA A 83 0.36 -3.64 0.36
C ALA A 83 -0.12 -4.19 1.71
N VAL A 84 -1.25 -3.72 2.28
CA VAL A 84 -1.94 -4.45 3.38
C VAL A 84 -3.47 -4.16 3.48
N GLY A 85 -4.11 -3.76 2.38
CA GLY A 85 -5.49 -3.25 2.42
C GLY A 85 -6.54 -4.20 3.05
N PRO A 86 -6.70 -5.44 2.56
CA PRO A 86 -7.76 -6.35 3.04
C PRO A 86 -7.61 -6.75 4.51
N VAL A 87 -6.39 -6.98 4.98
CA VAL A 87 -6.11 -7.39 6.37
C VAL A 87 -6.56 -6.30 7.35
N MET A 88 -6.25 -5.04 7.04
CA MET A 88 -6.70 -3.94 7.88
C MET A 88 -8.21 -3.78 7.86
N ASN A 89 -8.88 -3.99 6.72
CA ASN A 89 -10.35 -3.94 6.65
C ASN A 89 -10.98 -4.91 7.65
N THR A 90 -10.48 -6.15 7.72
CA THR A 90 -10.96 -7.16 8.68
C THR A 90 -10.72 -6.71 10.11
N LEU A 91 -9.54 -6.14 10.42
CA LEU A 91 -9.24 -5.63 11.76
C LEU A 91 -10.19 -4.51 12.19
N TYR A 92 -10.48 -3.54 11.31
CA TYR A 92 -11.46 -2.47 11.54
C TYR A 92 -12.86 -3.04 11.80
N LEU A 93 -13.33 -4.01 11.00
CA LEU A 93 -14.66 -4.62 11.16
C LEU A 93 -14.80 -5.44 12.45
N ASN A 94 -13.73 -6.14 12.85
CA ASN A 94 -13.67 -6.93 14.10
C ASN A 94 -13.57 -6.03 15.34
N ALA A 95 -13.07 -4.80 15.21
CA ALA A 95 -13.06 -3.79 16.28
C ALA A 95 -14.40 -3.04 16.44
N GLY A 96 -15.43 -3.43 15.68
CA GLY A 96 -16.75 -2.80 15.70
C GLY A 96 -16.88 -1.52 14.86
N VAL A 97 -15.87 -1.17 14.05
CA VAL A 97 -15.91 0.03 13.21
C VAL A 97 -16.81 -0.23 11.99
N THR A 98 -17.79 0.64 11.77
CA THR A 98 -18.68 0.54 10.60
C THR A 98 -17.93 0.87 9.31
N LYS A 99 -18.43 0.40 8.15
CA LYS A 99 -17.79 0.65 6.85
C LYS A 99 -17.66 2.15 6.55
N GLU A 100 -18.64 2.95 6.96
CA GLU A 100 -18.65 4.40 6.80
C GLU A 100 -17.57 5.07 7.65
N ARG A 101 -17.46 4.67 8.93
CA ARG A 101 -16.44 5.19 9.85
C ARG A 101 -15.04 4.73 9.48
N MET A 102 -14.90 3.54 8.91
CA MET A 102 -13.63 2.98 8.49
C MET A 102 -12.95 3.85 7.43
N VAL A 103 -13.69 4.39 6.46
CA VAL A 103 -13.13 5.26 5.42
C VAL A 103 -12.55 6.53 6.03
N GLY A 104 -13.29 7.20 6.92
CA GLY A 104 -12.81 8.40 7.61
C GLY A 104 -11.59 8.10 8.50
N THR A 105 -11.66 7.00 9.27
CA THR A 105 -10.59 6.59 10.19
C THR A 105 -9.29 6.27 9.47
N LYS A 106 -9.34 5.50 8.38
CA LYS A 106 -8.16 5.22 7.56
C LYS A 106 -7.57 6.48 6.97
N THR A 107 -8.41 7.39 6.47
CA THR A 107 -7.93 8.64 5.90
C THR A 107 -7.22 9.49 6.95
N ALA A 108 -7.76 9.56 8.18
CA ALA A 108 -7.14 10.28 9.28
C ALA A 108 -5.76 9.70 9.68
N VAL A 109 -5.58 8.38 9.59
CA VAL A 109 -4.30 7.70 9.90
C VAL A 109 -3.32 7.76 8.72
N SER A 110 -3.79 7.56 7.49
CA SER A 110 -2.93 7.47 6.30
C SER A 110 -2.42 8.83 5.83
N LEU A 111 -3.19 9.91 6.01
CA LEU A 111 -2.78 11.24 5.56
C LEU A 111 -1.46 11.70 6.23
N PRO A 112 -1.34 11.70 7.57
CA PRO A 112 -0.06 11.99 8.24
C PRO A 112 1.06 11.05 7.79
N THR A 113 0.74 9.76 7.61
CA THR A 113 1.71 8.75 7.16
C THR A 113 2.29 9.09 5.79
N HIS A 114 1.45 9.48 4.82
CA HIS A 114 1.92 9.90 3.50
C HIS A 114 2.75 11.18 3.55
N LEU A 115 2.40 12.14 4.41
CA LEU A 115 3.21 13.36 4.62
C LEU A 115 4.58 13.02 5.17
N VAL A 116 4.66 12.13 6.17
CA VAL A 116 5.93 11.64 6.71
C VAL A 116 6.77 10.96 5.64
N LYS A 117 6.17 10.13 4.78
CA LYS A 117 6.89 9.48 3.67
C LYS A 117 7.46 10.48 2.67
N ILE A 118 6.66 11.45 2.24
CA ILE A 118 7.12 12.51 1.33
C ILE A 118 8.27 13.29 1.97
N GLY A 119 8.13 13.65 3.24
CA GLY A 119 9.18 14.32 4.01
C GLY A 119 10.45 13.46 4.08
N THR A 120 10.32 12.17 4.35
CA THR A 120 11.44 11.22 4.43
C THR A 120 12.17 11.11 3.09
N TYR A 121 11.46 10.97 1.98
CA TYR A 121 12.07 10.92 0.66
C TYR A 121 12.77 12.24 0.30
N ALA A 122 12.20 13.37 0.71
CA ALA A 122 12.81 14.67 0.49
C ALA A 122 14.10 14.85 1.32
N THR A 123 14.07 14.51 2.61
CA THR A 123 15.20 14.72 3.53
C THR A 123 16.34 13.74 3.30
N LEU A 124 16.04 12.51 2.88
CA LEU A 124 17.03 11.50 2.54
C LEU A 124 17.53 11.58 1.08
N GLY A 125 17.09 12.59 0.32
CA GLY A 125 17.58 12.84 -1.05
C GLY A 125 16.97 11.95 -2.14
N ALA A 126 16.01 11.07 -1.82
CA ALA A 126 15.27 10.28 -2.81
C ALA A 126 14.31 11.12 -3.67
N MET A 127 13.93 12.32 -3.23
CA MET A 127 13.06 13.24 -3.97
C MET A 127 13.73 14.61 -4.15
N SER A 128 14.49 14.77 -5.23
CA SER A 128 15.23 16.00 -5.55
C SER A 128 15.05 16.46 -7.00
N GLY A 129 15.12 17.77 -7.25
CA GLY A 129 15.12 18.34 -8.60
C GLY A 129 13.89 17.97 -9.43
N GLN A 130 14.10 17.41 -10.62
CA GLN A 130 13.03 17.03 -11.56
C GLN A 130 12.12 15.91 -11.05
N LEU A 131 12.55 15.13 -10.04
CA LEU A 131 11.71 14.09 -9.45
C LEU A 131 10.43 14.66 -8.82
N TRP A 132 10.45 15.92 -8.33
CA TRP A 132 9.25 16.60 -7.87
C TRP A 132 8.23 16.79 -8.98
N LEU A 133 8.69 17.17 -10.18
CA LEU A 133 7.82 17.34 -11.34
C LEU A 133 7.22 16.00 -11.77
N PHE A 134 8.04 14.93 -11.81
CA PHE A 134 7.53 13.59 -12.11
C PHE A 134 6.58 13.07 -11.04
N GLY A 135 6.83 13.35 -9.76
CA GLY A 135 5.94 13.02 -8.65
C GLY A 135 4.58 13.72 -8.76
N LEU A 136 4.57 15.02 -9.08
CA LEU A 136 3.35 15.79 -9.30
C LEU A 136 2.60 15.30 -10.55
N ALA A 137 3.30 15.04 -11.64
CA ALA A 137 2.71 14.48 -12.86
C ALA A 137 2.10 13.09 -12.61
N ALA A 138 2.80 12.22 -11.88
CA ALA A 138 2.29 10.92 -11.47
C ALA A 138 1.06 11.04 -10.57
N GLY A 139 1.06 12.00 -9.62
CA GLY A 139 -0.09 12.31 -8.77
C GLY A 139 -1.30 12.77 -9.58
N ALA A 140 -1.13 13.70 -10.52
CA ALA A 140 -2.19 14.16 -11.41
C ALA A 140 -2.70 13.02 -12.31
N GLY A 141 -1.78 12.21 -12.85
CA GLY A 141 -2.11 11.00 -13.60
C GLY A 141 -2.96 10.03 -12.80
N ALA A 142 -2.61 9.77 -11.54
CA ALA A 142 -3.39 8.89 -10.66
C ALA A 142 -4.82 9.41 -10.43
N LEU A 143 -5.01 10.72 -10.25
CA LEU A 143 -6.33 11.33 -10.12
C LEU A 143 -7.15 11.17 -11.40
N ALA A 144 -6.55 11.45 -12.56
CA ALA A 144 -7.18 11.29 -13.87
C ALA A 144 -7.54 9.82 -14.15
N SER A 145 -6.63 8.89 -13.87
CA SER A 145 -6.86 7.44 -14.00
C SER A 145 -7.99 6.96 -13.11
N ASN A 146 -8.10 7.45 -11.86
CA ASN A 146 -9.19 7.06 -10.97
C ASN A 146 -10.56 7.54 -11.50
N TRP A 147 -10.62 8.75 -12.05
CA TRP A 147 -11.83 9.28 -12.68
C TRP A 147 -12.21 8.47 -13.94
N LEU A 148 -11.23 8.13 -14.78
CA LEU A 148 -11.45 7.33 -15.98
C LEU A 148 -11.84 5.88 -15.64
N ALA A 149 -11.17 5.26 -14.68
CA ALA A 149 -11.45 3.91 -14.22
C ALA A 149 -12.90 3.78 -13.73
N LYS A 150 -13.42 4.73 -12.95
CA LYS A 150 -14.84 4.73 -12.53
C LYS A 150 -15.80 4.68 -13.72
N ARG A 151 -15.48 5.33 -14.84
CA ARG A 151 -16.30 5.34 -16.05
C ARG A 151 -16.19 4.02 -16.82
N LEU A 152 -14.96 3.54 -17.02
CA LEU A 152 -14.68 2.30 -17.77
C LEU A 152 -15.20 1.05 -17.05
N LEU A 153 -15.17 1.05 -15.73
CA LEU A 153 -15.49 -0.13 -14.92
C LEU A 153 -16.98 -0.26 -14.58
N LYS A 154 -17.81 0.75 -14.86
CA LYS A 154 -19.22 0.82 -14.42
C LYS A 154 -20.04 -0.43 -14.76
N ASN A 155 -19.75 -1.06 -15.91
CA ASN A 155 -20.47 -2.24 -16.40
C ASN A 155 -19.56 -3.48 -16.57
N MET A 156 -18.34 -3.44 -16.02
CA MET A 156 -17.40 -4.53 -16.20
C MET A 156 -17.74 -5.67 -15.23
N PRO A 157 -17.87 -6.93 -15.72
CA PRO A 157 -18.00 -8.08 -14.85
C PRO A 157 -16.82 -8.17 -13.89
N GLU A 158 -17.11 -8.44 -12.62
CA GLU A 158 -16.12 -8.49 -11.56
C GLU A 158 -14.95 -9.45 -11.91
N LEU A 159 -15.25 -10.63 -12.47
CA LEU A 159 -14.24 -11.60 -12.90
C LEU A 159 -13.28 -11.04 -13.97
N ARG A 160 -13.79 -10.26 -14.93
CA ARG A 160 -12.97 -9.63 -15.98
C ARG A 160 -12.09 -8.54 -15.40
N PHE A 161 -12.64 -7.68 -14.55
CA PHE A 161 -11.86 -6.66 -13.85
C PHE A 161 -10.71 -7.29 -13.06
N ARG A 162 -11.02 -8.34 -12.29
CA ARG A 162 -10.05 -9.11 -11.50
C ARG A 162 -8.95 -9.70 -12.38
N ALA A 163 -9.32 -10.39 -13.47
CA ALA A 163 -8.35 -11.00 -14.39
C ALA A 163 -7.40 -9.95 -15.01
N ILE A 164 -7.93 -8.79 -15.41
CA ILE A 164 -7.14 -7.69 -15.98
C ILE A 164 -6.14 -7.17 -14.93
N VAL A 165 -6.61 -6.81 -13.74
CA VAL A 165 -5.76 -6.24 -12.69
C VAL A 165 -4.66 -7.22 -12.28
N VAL A 166 -5.01 -8.47 -11.96
CA VAL A 166 -4.04 -9.50 -11.56
C VAL A 166 -3.07 -9.82 -12.69
N GLY A 167 -3.55 -9.88 -13.94
CA GLY A 167 -2.70 -10.10 -15.11
C GLY A 167 -1.66 -9.00 -15.30
N PHE A 168 -2.07 -7.73 -15.22
CA PHE A 168 -1.15 -6.59 -15.29
C PHE A 168 -0.14 -6.60 -14.14
N MET A 169 -0.59 -6.84 -12.91
CA MET A 169 0.31 -6.91 -11.75
C MET A 169 1.35 -8.03 -11.91
N ALA A 170 0.91 -9.24 -12.25
CA ALA A 170 1.80 -10.37 -12.45
C ALA A 170 2.81 -10.13 -13.58
N LEU A 171 2.37 -9.60 -14.71
CA LEU A 171 3.24 -9.27 -15.84
C LEU A 171 4.29 -8.22 -15.46
N SER A 172 3.87 -7.12 -14.82
CA SER A 172 4.79 -6.09 -14.34
C SER A 172 5.81 -6.67 -13.35
N GLY A 173 5.38 -7.53 -12.44
CA GLY A 173 6.26 -8.19 -11.49
C GLY A 173 7.29 -9.10 -12.16
N ILE A 174 6.87 -9.93 -13.13
CA ILE A 174 7.77 -10.78 -13.92
C ILE A 174 8.80 -9.94 -14.67
N VAL A 175 8.37 -8.85 -15.32
CA VAL A 175 9.27 -7.95 -16.06
C VAL A 175 10.28 -7.28 -15.14
N MET A 176 9.86 -6.81 -13.96
CA MET A 176 10.77 -6.21 -12.98
C MET A 176 11.83 -7.21 -12.49
N ILE A 177 11.44 -8.46 -12.19
CA ILE A 177 12.39 -9.51 -11.77
C ILE A 177 13.34 -9.84 -12.92
N TRP A 178 12.83 -9.97 -14.14
CA TRP A 178 13.63 -10.31 -15.33
C TRP A 178 14.71 -9.27 -15.62
N GLN A 179 14.43 -7.98 -15.39
CA GLN A 179 15.42 -6.92 -15.54
C GLN A 179 16.63 -7.11 -14.59
N GLN A 180 16.44 -7.80 -13.46
CA GLN A 180 17.47 -8.06 -12.46
C GLN A 180 18.12 -9.45 -12.57
N ARG A 181 17.94 -10.15 -13.71
CA ARG A 181 18.45 -11.52 -13.93
C ARG A 181 19.96 -11.66 -13.75
N ASP A 182 20.75 -10.66 -14.11
CA ASP A 182 22.21 -10.74 -14.06
C ASP A 182 22.72 -10.84 -12.61
N ILE A 183 22.03 -10.22 -11.66
CA ILE A 183 22.32 -10.32 -10.21
C ILE A 183 21.89 -11.69 -9.69
N LEU A 184 20.73 -12.19 -10.11
CA LEU A 184 20.24 -13.51 -9.72
C LEU A 184 21.19 -14.63 -10.17
N ILE A 185 21.70 -14.53 -11.40
CA ILE A 185 22.66 -15.50 -11.95
C ILE A 185 23.97 -15.49 -11.14
N ARG A 186 24.48 -14.30 -10.77
CA ARG A 186 25.70 -14.16 -9.96
C ARG A 186 25.58 -14.65 -8.51
N PHE A 187 24.36 -14.72 -7.98
CA PHE A 187 24.11 -15.15 -6.60
C PHE A 187 23.86 -16.65 -6.49
N VAL A 188 23.40 -17.28 -7.57
CA VAL A 188 23.06 -18.71 -7.64
C VAL A 188 24.19 -19.55 -8.25
N GLY A 189 25.03 -18.96 -9.10
CA GLY A 189 26.22 -19.59 -9.68
C GLY A 189 27.49 -19.31 -8.89
#